data_AF-A0A925S2W4-F1
#
_entry.id   AF-A0A925S2W4-F1
#
_cell.length_a   1.000
_cell.length_b   1.000
_cell.length_c   1.000
_cell.angle_alpha   90.00
_cell.angle_beta   90.00
_cell.angle_gamma   90.00
#
_symmetry.space_group_name_H-M   'P 1'
#
loop_
_entity.id
_entity.type
_entity.pdbx_description
1 polymer ?
#
loop_
_entity_poly.entity_id
_entity_poly.type
_entity_poly.pdbx_seq_one_letter_code
_entity_poly.pdbx_strand_id
1 'polypeptide(L)' 'MTQLQCGKFLLSLDRPLVMGIVNVTPDSFSDGGKFFARDQAIAHARKLIEEGADILDVGGESTRP' A
#
# COMPACT_ATOMS: atom_id res chain seq x y z
N MET A 1 -17.18 8.09 -19.08
CA MET A 1 -16.44 7.25 -18.12
C MET A 1 -15.27 8.07 -17.63
N THR A 2 -15.20 8.31 -16.32
CA THR A 2 -14.10 9.08 -15.72
C THR A 2 -12.97 8.10 -15.46
N GLN A 3 -11.76 8.43 -15.92
CA GLN A 3 -10.58 7.59 -15.74
C GLN A 3 -9.53 8.32 -14.92
N LEU A 4 -8.82 7.58 -14.07
CA LEU A 4 -7.67 8.07 -13.31
C LEU A 4 -6.39 7.44 -13.85
N GLN A 5 -5.47 8.28 -14.33
CA GLN A 5 -4.14 7.86 -14.77
C GLN A 5 -3.16 7.87 -13.58
N CYS A 6 -2.63 6.70 -13.23
CA CYS A 6 -1.64 6.51 -12.16
C CYS A 6 -0.36 5.89 -12.72
N GLY A 7 0.55 6.72 -13.23
CA GLY A 7 1.78 6.25 -13.87
C GLY A 7 1.47 5.44 -15.13
N LYS A 8 1.73 4.13 -15.11
CA LYS A 8 1.39 3.21 -16.23
C LYS A 8 0.00 2.57 -16.12
N PHE A 9 -0.72 2.82 -15.03
CA PHE A 9 -2.02 2.22 -14.76
C PHE A 9 -3.13 3.21 -15.10
N LEU A 10 -4.22 2.70 -15.66
CA LEU A 10 -5.43 3.44 -15.98
C LEU A 10 -6.61 2.79 -15.26
N LEU A 11 -7.23 3.52 -14.35
CA LEU A 11 -8.29 3.02 -13.48
C LEU A 11 -9.63 3.62 -13.95
N SER A 12 -10.62 2.78 -14.22
CA SER A 12 -12.00 3.24 -14.40
C SER A 12 -12.60 3.61 -13.04
N LEU A 13 -13.23 4.77 -12.97
CA LEU A 13 -13.97 5.24 -11.79
C LEU A 13 -15.48 4.99 -11.92
N ASP A 14 -15.90 4.06 -12.77
CA ASP A 14 -17.32 3.73 -12.97
C ASP A 14 -17.91 2.93 -11.77
N ARG A 15 -17.05 2.49 -10.84
CA ARG A 15 -17.41 1.95 -9.52
C ARG A 15 -16.46 2.48 -8.44
N PRO A 16 -16.83 2.38 -7.14
CA PRO A 16 -15.87 2.59 -6.06
C PRO A 16 -14.68 1.63 -6.21
N LEU A 17 -13.48 2.16 -5.98
CA LEU A 17 -12.25 1.40 -5.96
C LEU A 17 -11.76 1.21 -4.52
N VAL A 18 -11.17 0.07 -4.22
CA VAL A 18 -10.63 -0.24 -2.91
C VAL A 18 -9.13 0.07 -2.89
N MET A 19 -8.71 0.91 -1.94
CA MET A 19 -7.32 1.25 -1.70
C MET A 19 -6.82 0.54 -0.43
N GLY A 20 -5.88 -0.38 -0.57
CA GLY A 20 -5.25 -1.08 0.54
C GLY A 20 -4.10 -0.27 1.13
N ILE A 21 -4.04 -0.14 2.46
CA ILE A 21 -3.02 0.64 3.15
C ILE A 21 -1.81 -0.25 3.50
N VAL A 22 -0.62 0.21 3.12
CA VAL A 22 0.67 -0.43 3.40
C VAL A 22 1.58 0.56 4.13
N ASN A 23 1.63 0.44 5.46
CA ASN A 23 2.52 1.27 6.28
C ASN A 23 3.90 0.61 6.40
N VAL A 24 4.95 1.38 6.15
CA VAL A 24 6.37 0.96 6.16
C VAL A 24 7.14 1.77 7.21
N THR A 25 6.64 1.83 8.44
CA THR A 25 7.29 2.57 9.54
C THR A 25 8.29 1.70 10.32
N PRO A 26 9.43 2.26 10.77
CA PRO A 26 10.43 1.52 11.57
C PRO A 26 9.95 1.11 12.96
N ASP A 27 8.87 1.73 13.44
CA ASP A 27 8.44 1.76 14.84
C ASP A 27 7.82 0.44 15.34
N SER A 28 8.16 -0.67 14.68
CA SER A 28 7.81 -2.02 15.13
C SER A 28 9.01 -2.87 15.53
N PHE A 29 10.28 -2.54 15.22
CA PHE A 29 11.41 -3.43 15.58
C PHE A 29 12.75 -2.71 15.79
N SER A 30 13.22 -2.69 17.05
CA SER A 30 14.64 -2.51 17.40
C SER A 30 15.48 -3.63 16.79
N ASP A 31 16.75 -3.35 16.47
CA ASP A 31 17.83 -4.33 16.13
C ASP A 31 18.20 -4.52 14.65
N GLY A 32 17.62 -3.78 13.71
CA GLY A 32 18.03 -3.82 12.29
C GLY A 32 16.89 -3.87 11.27
N GLY A 33 15.67 -3.54 11.70
CA GLY A 33 14.39 -3.82 11.05
C GLY A 33 14.07 -3.15 9.70
N LYS A 34 14.98 -2.41 9.06
CA LYS A 34 14.66 -1.77 7.75
C LYS A 34 14.38 -2.78 6.64
N PHE A 35 15.15 -3.87 6.56
CA PHE A 35 14.91 -4.93 5.58
C PHE A 35 13.68 -5.78 5.94
N PHE A 36 13.49 -6.07 7.23
CA PHE A 36 12.32 -6.81 7.71
C PHE A 36 11.01 -6.03 7.53
N ALA A 37 11.01 -4.72 7.76
CA ALA A 37 9.86 -3.86 7.53
C ALA A 37 9.50 -3.79 6.04
N ARG A 38 10.52 -3.74 5.16
CA ARG A 38 10.31 -3.79 3.70
C ARG A 38 9.68 -5.11 3.26
N ASP A 39 10.24 -6.24 3.69
CA ASP A 39 9.77 -7.55 3.22
C ASP A 39 8.36 -7.86 3.78
N GLN A 40 8.06 -7.44 5.01
CA GLN A 40 6.71 -7.50 5.57
C GLN A 40 5.72 -6.60 4.81
N ALA A 41 6.12 -5.38 4.46
CA ALA A 41 5.28 -4.48 3.66
C ALA A 41 4.96 -5.08 2.29
N ILE A 42 5.93 -5.75 1.65
CA ILE A 42 5.73 -6.46 0.38
C ILE A 42 4.75 -7.63 0.57
N ALA A 43 4.94 -8.45 1.61
CA ALA A 43 4.04 -9.57 1.90
C ALA A 43 2.59 -9.10 2.17
N HIS A 44 2.43 -8.03 2.94
CA HIS A 44 1.14 -7.40 3.20
C HIS A 44 0.50 -6.83 1.92
N ALA A 45 1.27 -6.15 1.09
CA ALA A 45 0.81 -5.66 -0.21
C ALA A 45 0.30 -6.80 -1.11
N ARG A 46 0.98 -7.96 -1.13
CA ARG A 46 0.53 -9.14 -1.87
C ARG A 46 -0.79 -9.68 -1.36
N LYS A 47 -0.95 -9.78 -0.04
CA LYS A 47 -2.20 -10.18 0.60
C LYS A 47 -3.36 -9.26 0.24
N LEU A 48 -3.15 -7.94 0.27
CA LEU A 48 -4.17 -6.96 -0.13
C LEU A 48 -4.59 -7.11 -1.60
N ILE A 49 -3.64 -7.42 -2.49
CA ILE A 49 -3.95 -7.72 -3.90
C ILE A 49 -4.82 -8.97 -4.00
N GLU A 50 -4.49 -10.04 -3.27
CA GLU A 50 -5.28 -11.28 -3.23
C GLU A 50 -6.69 -11.07 -2.66
N GLU A 51 -6.83 -10.14 -1.72
CA GLU A 51 -8.12 -9.71 -1.14
C GLU A 51 -8.93 -8.77 -2.06
N GLY A 52 -8.38 -8.34 -3.19
CA GLY A 52 -9.07 -7.56 -4.21
C GLY A 52 -8.86 -6.05 -4.15
N ALA A 53 -7.76 -5.57 -3.53
CA ALA A 53 -7.41 -4.16 -3.59
C ALA A 53 -7.12 -3.72 -5.03
N ASP A 54 -7.74 -2.62 -5.46
CA ASP A 54 -7.52 -1.99 -6.77
C ASP A 54 -6.28 -1.09 -6.77
N ILE A 55 -5.99 -0.47 -5.61
CA ILE A 55 -4.90 0.49 -5.39
C ILE A 55 -4.18 0.11 -4.10
N LEU A 56 -2.89 0.42 -4.02
CA LEU A 56 -2.12 0.36 -2.78
C LEU A 56 -1.64 1.76 -2.40
N ASP A 57 -1.85 2.16 -1.16
CA ASP A 57 -1.33 3.38 -0.57
C ASP A 57 -0.15 3.03 0.35
N VAL A 58 1.05 3.49 0.01
CA VAL A 58 2.30 3.09 0.66
C VAL A 58 2.90 4.28 1.40
N GLY A 59 2.88 4.24 2.73
CA GLY A 59 3.38 5.33 3.59
C GLY A 59 4.53 4.89 4.49
N GLY A 60 5.68 5.58 4.44
CA GLY A 60 6.86 5.27 5.26
C GLY A 60 6.96 6.03 6.58
N GLU A 61 6.07 6.99 6.81
CA GLU A 61 6.08 7.88 7.97
C GLU A 61 4.69 7.92 8.60
N SER A 62 4.62 7.81 9.93
CA SER A 62 3.38 7.95 10.66
C SER A 62 3.03 9.43 10.82
N THR A 63 1.83 9.81 10.40
CA THR A 63 1.26 11.16 10.65
C THR A 63 0.30 11.17 11.85
N ARG A 64 0.32 10.10 12.66
CA ARG A 64 -0.48 10.02 13.89
C ARG A 64 0.07 11.01 14.93
N PRO A 65 -0.80 11.72 15.66
CA PRO A 65 -0.39 12.65 16.72
C PRO A 65 0.19 11.94 17.94
#